data_AF-K6GI16-F1
#
_entry.id   AF-K6GI16-F1
#
_cell.length_a   1.000
_cell.length_b   1.000
_cell.length_c   1.000
_cell.angle_alpha   90.00
_cell.angle_beta   90.00
_cell.angle_gamma   90.00
#
_symmetry.space_group_name_H-M   'P 1'
#
loop_
_entity.id
_entity.type
_entity.pdbx_description
1 polymer ?
#
loop_
_entity_poly.entity_id
_entity_poly.type
_entity_poly.pdbx_seq_one_letter_code
_entity_poly.pdbx_strand_id
1 'polypeptide(L)'
;MRKRPLTPHLYYRMPWNLADNAITWLEPTTKCNLYCEGCYRENDPFGHKPLADVIRDLEQVKKMRRTDGISIAGGEPLIYPDIVPLVRYVAAQGWKPIINSNGQALTPELVRELTAAGVVGFTMHVDSHQNRPGWKGASEKDLCELRLKLAEMIHEHSGGTVSCSFNATIYRDTLPDIPMLTRWAHEHIDLVQTMVYILFRSARKRGDFDVFANGKPVDVGNLVYQLDHQENHEDIVSQEIADAIRLAYPEHEPCAYLNGTEDPRTMKWLLTLRAGTKDEILGYLDAKFAEWMQAFHHVLFGTYLAYTRPCWTAWLQKLIFLTPFNKSLRKIFGRLLLKPKLWTKPVHIQSIMVIQPCDLFDDGRQNMCDGCPDAIYYKDKLVWSCRVDELEKFGAFIQCAPRGCCGGGAKAAPAPAPQAAAEPAVEPVKTPEPAPQPEKEPEPTPAPQPEPAPAPEPAPEPVAQPEPQPEPTPAPEPQPEPEPAPEPTPEPQPEATPEPAPEPQPAPEPAPEPVPAPRIETAPATKGISDPVVKVDLPPAVAAPEPAKAAKPAPTAEAKPAKAAKAAKPAAEKPAKKTGKAAKKKTKGR
;
A
#
# COMPACT_ATOMS: atom_id res chain seq x y z
N MET A 1 21.33 -17.17 -19.74
CA MET A 1 20.69 -17.90 -18.61
C MET A 1 19.34 -18.44 -19.09
N ARG A 2 18.69 -19.38 -18.38
CA ARG A 2 17.27 -19.72 -18.65
C ARG A 2 16.39 -18.59 -18.09
N LYS A 3 15.71 -17.82 -18.96
CA LYS A 3 14.64 -16.90 -18.52
C LYS A 3 13.59 -17.73 -17.75
N ARG A 4 13.14 -17.26 -16.58
CA ARG A 4 12.17 -17.99 -15.74
C ARG A 4 10.85 -17.23 -15.76
N PRO A 5 9.82 -17.72 -16.49
CA PRO A 5 8.60 -16.96 -16.68
C PRO A 5 7.84 -16.77 -15.36
N LEU A 6 7.49 -15.52 -15.06
CA LEU A 6 6.56 -15.18 -13.99
C LEU A 6 5.21 -15.81 -14.33
N THR A 7 4.71 -16.68 -13.46
CA THR A 7 3.50 -17.46 -13.72
C THR A 7 2.50 -17.28 -12.56
N PRO A 8 1.28 -16.75 -12.82
CA PRO A 8 0.32 -16.37 -11.77
C PRO A 8 0.05 -17.44 -10.71
N HIS A 9 -0.01 -18.72 -11.12
CA HIS A 9 -0.34 -19.83 -10.23
C HIS A 9 0.79 -20.26 -9.27
N LEU A 10 2.01 -19.71 -9.39
CA LEU A 10 3.12 -19.96 -8.46
C LEU A 10 3.19 -18.94 -7.32
N TYR A 11 2.47 -17.82 -7.43
CA TYR A 11 2.56 -16.68 -6.54
C TYR A 11 1.21 -16.42 -5.85
N TYR A 12 1.24 -15.79 -4.67
CA TYR A 12 0.04 -15.38 -3.97
C TYR A 12 -0.60 -14.17 -4.67
N ARG A 13 -1.77 -14.35 -5.28
CA ARG A 13 -2.57 -13.24 -5.80
C ARG A 13 -3.09 -12.44 -4.61
N MET A 14 -2.58 -11.24 -4.41
CA MET A 14 -2.94 -10.41 -3.27
C MET A 14 -4.45 -10.07 -3.34
N PRO A 15 -5.23 -10.31 -2.28
CA PRO A 15 -6.71 -10.22 -2.28
C PRO A 15 -7.24 -8.77 -2.30
N TRP A 16 -6.36 -7.82 -2.59
CA TRP A 16 -6.61 -6.40 -2.58
C TRP A 16 -7.59 -6.01 -3.69
N ASN A 17 -8.51 -5.12 -3.36
CA ASN A 17 -9.52 -4.57 -4.26
C ASN A 17 -9.69 -3.07 -3.98
N LEU A 18 -10.73 -2.44 -4.53
CA LEU A 18 -10.97 -1.01 -4.28
C LEU A 18 -11.44 -0.73 -2.84
N ALA A 19 -12.25 -1.60 -2.23
CA ALA A 19 -12.85 -1.40 -0.91
C ALA A 19 -12.08 -2.05 0.26
N ASP A 20 -11.23 -3.04 0.00
CA ASP A 20 -10.36 -3.67 0.99
C ASP A 20 -8.94 -3.79 0.44
N ASN A 21 -7.99 -3.07 1.03
CA ASN A 21 -6.64 -2.89 0.48
C ASN A 21 -5.60 -2.70 1.59
N ALA A 22 -4.33 -2.99 1.33
CA ALA A 22 -3.28 -2.72 2.32
C ALA A 22 -2.99 -1.21 2.46
N ILE A 23 -3.10 -0.44 1.37
CA ILE A 23 -2.73 0.99 1.32
C ILE A 23 -3.89 1.84 0.78
N THR A 24 -3.93 3.13 1.13
CA THR A 24 -4.61 4.17 0.34
C THR A 24 -3.64 5.30 0.05
N TRP A 25 -3.71 5.88 -1.15
CA TRP A 25 -2.89 7.02 -1.55
C TRP A 25 -3.56 8.33 -1.11
N LEU A 26 -2.76 9.31 -0.70
CA LEU A 26 -3.24 10.62 -0.28
C LEU A 26 -2.34 11.71 -0.84
N GLU A 27 -2.93 12.62 -1.59
CA GLU A 27 -2.25 13.79 -2.16
C GLU A 27 -2.75 15.05 -1.44
N PRO A 28 -2.06 15.50 -0.36
CA PRO A 28 -2.33 16.80 0.26
C PRO A 28 -1.77 17.97 -0.57
N THR A 29 -0.86 17.69 -1.50
CA THR A 29 -0.22 18.68 -2.35
C THR A 29 0.13 18.11 -3.73
N THR A 30 -0.09 18.86 -4.80
CA THR A 30 0.51 18.60 -6.13
C THR A 30 1.82 19.37 -6.34
N LYS A 31 2.06 20.44 -5.56
CA LYS A 31 3.32 21.19 -5.54
C LYS A 31 4.51 20.31 -5.18
N CYS A 32 5.58 20.40 -5.96
CA CYS A 32 6.86 19.74 -5.75
C CYS A 32 8.04 20.73 -5.89
N ASN A 33 9.10 20.53 -5.09
CA ASN A 33 10.36 21.29 -5.15
C ASN A 33 11.39 20.72 -6.12
N LEU A 34 11.03 19.70 -6.90
CA LEU A 34 11.89 18.97 -7.83
C LEU A 34 11.12 18.63 -9.12
N TYR A 35 11.84 18.42 -10.22
CA TYR A 35 11.28 17.95 -11.49
C TYR A 35 11.87 16.58 -11.85
N CYS A 36 11.01 15.62 -12.22
CA CYS A 36 11.38 14.30 -12.71
C CYS A 36 10.88 14.14 -14.15
N GLU A 37 11.64 13.47 -15.01
CA GLU A 37 11.14 13.09 -16.34
C GLU A 37 9.90 12.17 -16.25
N GLY A 38 9.94 11.16 -15.37
CA GLY A 38 8.84 10.23 -15.13
C GLY A 38 7.76 10.71 -14.14
N CYS A 39 7.47 12.01 -14.05
CA CYS A 39 6.41 12.51 -13.18
C CYS A 39 5.01 12.25 -13.77
N TYR A 40 4.04 11.84 -12.94
CA TYR A 40 2.66 11.55 -13.38
C TYR A 40 1.61 12.60 -12.97
N ARG A 41 2.01 13.65 -12.25
CA ARG A 41 1.13 14.77 -11.82
C ARG A 41 1.67 16.10 -12.29
N GLU A 42 0.78 17.05 -12.53
CA GLU A 42 1.15 18.45 -12.78
C GLU A 42 1.65 19.15 -11.51
N ASN A 43 2.84 19.75 -11.57
CA ASN A 43 3.44 20.48 -10.46
C ASN A 43 2.88 21.90 -10.36
N ASP A 44 1.70 22.04 -9.74
CA ASP A 44 1.09 23.34 -9.45
C ASP A 44 1.82 24.04 -8.27
N PRO A 45 2.44 25.22 -8.45
CA PRO A 45 3.09 25.97 -7.37
C PRO A 45 2.14 26.42 -6.26
N PHE A 46 0.83 26.43 -6.49
CA PHE A 46 -0.22 26.77 -5.53
C PHE A 46 -0.97 25.55 -4.97
N GLY A 47 -0.63 24.33 -5.44
CA GLY A 47 -1.41 23.11 -5.26
C GLY A 47 -1.43 22.48 -3.86
N HIS A 48 -1.24 23.26 -2.78
CA HIS A 48 -1.42 22.80 -1.40
C HIS A 48 -2.92 22.82 -1.03
N LYS A 49 -3.50 21.67 -0.67
CA LYS A 49 -4.86 21.61 -0.09
C LYS A 49 -4.84 22.13 1.35
N PRO A 50 -5.84 22.89 1.83
CA PRO A 50 -6.01 23.15 3.27
C PRO A 50 -6.09 21.84 4.07
N LEU A 51 -5.50 21.77 5.26
CA LEU A 51 -5.52 20.54 6.08
C LEU A 51 -6.94 20.03 6.35
N ALA A 52 -7.91 20.93 6.53
CA ALA A 52 -9.32 20.60 6.68
C ALA A 52 -9.90 19.84 5.48
N ASP A 53 -9.39 20.08 4.27
CA ASP A 53 -9.85 19.43 3.04
C ASP A 53 -9.23 18.06 2.90
N VAL A 54 -7.94 17.92 3.25
CA VAL A 54 -7.23 16.64 3.33
C VAL A 54 -7.86 15.73 4.39
N ILE A 55 -8.28 16.28 5.53
CA ILE A 55 -9.02 15.56 6.58
C ILE A 55 -10.39 15.11 6.04
N ARG A 56 -11.13 15.96 5.33
CA ARG A 56 -12.41 15.59 4.71
C ARG A 56 -12.25 14.50 3.64
N ASP A 57 -11.22 14.55 2.80
CA ASP A 57 -10.88 13.48 1.85
C ASP A 57 -10.67 12.14 2.60
N LEU A 58 -9.89 12.14 3.69
CA LEU A 58 -9.65 10.97 4.53
C LEU A 58 -10.92 10.43 5.23
N GLU A 59 -11.83 11.32 5.63
CA GLU A 59 -13.13 10.91 6.19
C GLU A 59 -14.03 10.21 5.16
N GLN A 60 -13.94 10.57 3.87
CA GLN A 60 -14.62 9.82 2.81
C GLN A 60 -13.91 8.50 2.50
N VAL A 61 -12.57 8.48 2.44
CA VAL A 61 -11.78 7.23 2.33
C VAL A 61 -12.21 6.23 3.40
N LYS A 62 -12.36 6.65 4.66
CA LYS A 62 -12.76 5.79 5.78
C LYS A 62 -14.14 5.14 5.63
N LYS A 63 -15.00 5.64 4.74
CA LYS A 63 -16.32 5.07 4.40
C LYS A 63 -16.26 4.13 3.17
N MET A 64 -15.23 4.28 2.33
CA MET A 64 -15.14 3.63 1.02
C MET A 64 -14.08 2.53 0.93
N ARG A 65 -12.97 2.66 1.66
CA ARG A 65 -11.86 1.70 1.69
C ARG A 65 -11.40 1.42 3.13
N ARG A 66 -11.41 0.14 3.48
CA ARG A 66 -10.65 -0.44 4.60
C ARG A 66 -9.17 -0.46 4.22
N THR A 67 -8.30 0.03 5.12
CA THR A 67 -6.86 0.09 4.86
C THR A 67 -6.00 0.02 6.12
N ASP A 68 -4.77 -0.46 5.99
CA ASP A 68 -3.75 -0.57 7.05
C ASP A 68 -2.87 0.69 7.13
N GLY A 69 -2.57 1.32 5.99
CA GLY A 69 -1.74 2.51 5.92
C GLY A 69 -2.19 3.55 4.90
N ILE A 70 -1.85 4.81 5.18
CA ILE A 70 -2.01 5.93 4.24
C ILE A 70 -0.63 6.30 3.71
N SER A 71 -0.46 6.14 2.39
CA SER A 71 0.68 6.66 1.63
C SER A 71 0.44 8.13 1.32
N ILE A 72 1.03 9.02 2.12
CA ILE A 72 1.05 10.46 1.88
C ILE A 72 2.07 10.74 0.76
N ALA A 73 1.64 11.42 -0.30
CA ALA A 73 2.35 11.53 -1.57
C ALA A 73 1.83 12.73 -2.41
N GLY A 74 1.90 12.64 -3.74
CA GLY A 74 1.45 13.68 -4.69
C GLY A 74 2.64 14.37 -5.34
N GLY A 75 2.80 15.67 -5.08
CA GLY A 75 4.04 16.41 -5.34
C GLY A 75 5.12 16.05 -4.32
N GLU A 76 5.53 17.00 -3.47
CA GLU A 76 6.45 16.73 -2.35
C GLU A 76 5.76 16.94 -0.99
N PRO A 77 5.44 15.88 -0.23
CA PRO A 77 4.81 16.00 1.09
C PRO A 77 5.64 16.73 2.14
N LEU A 78 6.97 16.68 2.10
CA LEU A 78 7.81 17.34 3.11
C LEU A 78 7.86 18.87 2.97
N ILE A 79 7.36 19.44 1.87
CA ILE A 79 7.11 20.89 1.74
C ILE A 79 5.64 21.27 1.98
N TYR A 80 4.79 20.32 2.37
CA TYR A 80 3.40 20.61 2.74
C TYR A 80 3.36 21.23 4.15
N PRO A 81 2.80 22.45 4.34
CA PRO A 81 2.89 23.17 5.62
C PRO A 81 2.37 22.39 6.83
N ASP A 82 1.32 21.58 6.64
CA ASP A 82 0.67 20.82 7.70
C ASP A 82 1.10 19.33 7.74
N ILE A 83 2.28 18.97 7.23
CA ILE A 83 2.72 17.56 7.15
C ILE A 83 2.80 16.86 8.53
N VAL A 84 3.29 17.54 9.57
CA VAL A 84 3.38 16.99 10.94
C VAL A 84 1.98 16.87 11.59
N PRO A 85 1.08 17.88 11.53
CA PRO A 85 -0.34 17.72 11.87
C PRO A 85 -1.04 16.58 11.12
N LEU A 86 -0.81 16.44 9.81
CA LEU A 86 -1.43 15.41 8.98
C LEU A 86 -1.01 13.99 9.39
N VAL A 87 0.28 13.75 9.60
CA VAL A 87 0.79 12.46 10.11
C VAL A 87 0.18 12.13 11.47
N ARG A 88 0.10 13.13 12.37
CA ARG A 88 -0.53 12.96 13.69
C ARG A 88 -2.01 12.59 13.59
N TYR A 89 -2.75 13.21 12.66
CA TYR A 89 -4.15 12.85 12.40
C TYR A 89 -4.28 11.42 11.86
N VAL A 90 -3.50 11.05 10.84
CA VAL A 90 -3.52 9.70 10.25
C VAL A 90 -3.22 8.62 11.31
N ALA A 91 -2.22 8.84 12.16
CA ALA A 91 -1.88 7.94 13.26
C ALA A 91 -3.02 7.84 14.29
N ALA A 92 -3.64 8.97 14.65
CA ALA A 92 -4.78 9.01 15.57
C ALA A 92 -6.05 8.31 15.03
N GLN A 93 -6.19 8.18 13.69
CA GLN A 93 -7.27 7.40 13.07
C GLN A 93 -7.05 5.88 13.11
N GLY A 94 -5.90 5.41 13.60
CA GLY A 94 -5.51 4.00 13.66
C GLY A 94 -4.76 3.48 12.42
N TRP A 95 -4.49 4.33 11.44
CA TRP A 95 -3.72 3.97 10.24
C TRP A 95 -2.22 4.17 10.45
N LYS A 96 -1.41 3.39 9.74
CA LYS A 96 0.03 3.61 9.62
C LYS A 96 0.28 4.80 8.66
N PRO A 97 0.90 5.92 9.07
CA PRO A 97 1.30 6.97 8.13
C PRO A 97 2.62 6.58 7.44
N ILE A 98 2.66 6.67 6.11
CA ILE A 98 3.88 6.52 5.31
C ILE A 98 4.04 7.75 4.43
N ILE A 99 5.25 8.30 4.37
CA ILE A 99 5.56 9.44 3.50
C ILE A 99 6.36 8.97 2.29
N ASN A 100 5.84 9.27 1.09
CA ASN A 100 6.51 9.07 -0.18
C ASN A 100 7.07 10.43 -0.60
N SER A 101 8.39 10.55 -0.72
CA SER A 101 9.08 11.85 -0.83
C SER A 101 10.33 11.74 -1.68
N ASN A 102 10.75 12.83 -2.32
CA ASN A 102 12.06 12.94 -2.95
C ASN A 102 13.20 13.19 -1.92
N GLY A 103 12.87 13.38 -0.64
CA GLY A 103 13.83 13.53 0.46
C GLY A 103 14.60 14.87 0.50
N GLN A 104 14.43 15.75 -0.49
CA GLN A 104 15.21 17.00 -0.63
C GLN A 104 14.94 18.02 0.49
N ALA A 105 13.78 17.93 1.14
CA ALA A 105 13.37 18.77 2.27
C ALA A 105 13.44 18.03 3.64
N LEU A 106 13.99 16.81 3.70
CA LEU A 106 14.13 16.10 4.96
C LEU A 106 15.28 16.66 5.79
N THR A 107 15.04 16.88 7.09
CA THR A 107 16.04 17.27 8.09
C THR A 107 16.01 16.34 9.30
N PRO A 108 17.09 16.27 10.10
CA PRO A 108 17.10 15.60 11.40
C PRO A 108 15.94 15.99 12.33
N GLU A 109 15.56 17.27 12.32
CA GLU A 109 14.44 17.84 13.07
C GLU A 109 13.12 17.24 12.58
N LEU A 110 12.90 17.26 11.26
CA LEU A 110 11.66 16.77 10.65
C LEU A 110 11.51 15.25 10.81
N VAL A 111 12.60 14.46 10.79
CA VAL A 111 12.55 13.03 11.14
C VAL A 111 12.09 12.85 12.59
N ARG A 112 12.62 13.61 13.55
CA ARG A 112 12.21 13.56 14.96
C ARG A 112 10.74 13.95 15.14
N GLU A 113 10.30 15.03 14.51
CA GLU A 113 8.91 15.52 14.60
C GLU A 113 7.91 14.54 13.98
N LEU A 114 8.22 13.96 12.81
CA LEU A 114 7.37 12.97 12.16
C LEU A 114 7.35 11.64 12.91
N THR A 115 8.46 11.23 13.53
CA THR A 115 8.53 10.08 14.44
C THR A 115 7.64 10.33 15.67
N ALA A 116 7.71 11.52 16.29
CA ALA A 116 6.86 11.92 17.41
C ALA A 116 5.38 12.16 17.03
N ALA A 117 5.08 12.37 15.75
CA ALA A 117 3.72 12.39 15.21
C ALA A 117 3.19 10.98 14.87
N GLY A 118 4.05 9.95 14.84
CA GLY A 118 3.65 8.56 14.66
C GLY A 118 3.86 7.97 13.26
N VAL A 119 4.71 8.56 12.41
CA VAL A 119 5.07 7.97 11.10
C VAL A 119 5.61 6.54 11.28
N VAL A 120 5.30 5.65 10.33
CA VAL A 120 5.71 4.24 10.35
C VAL A 120 6.80 3.95 9.31
N GLY A 121 6.82 4.68 8.20
CA GLY A 121 7.88 4.57 7.20
C GLY A 121 8.04 5.80 6.30
N PHE A 122 9.22 5.90 5.71
CA PHE A 122 9.51 6.76 4.55
C PHE A 122 9.81 5.88 3.34
N THR A 123 9.30 6.30 2.18
CA THR A 123 9.56 5.68 0.88
C THR A 123 10.15 6.75 -0.03
N MET A 124 11.48 6.76 -0.12
CA MET A 124 12.25 7.82 -0.75
C MET A 124 12.45 7.58 -2.24
N HIS A 125 11.95 8.47 -3.08
CA HIS A 125 12.12 8.40 -4.53
C HIS A 125 13.41 9.08 -4.96
N VAL A 126 14.38 8.27 -5.38
CA VAL A 126 15.67 8.71 -5.90
C VAL A 126 15.96 7.92 -7.17
N ASP A 127 16.13 8.61 -8.29
CA ASP A 127 16.52 8.07 -9.60
C ASP A 127 17.28 9.12 -10.42
N SER A 128 18.01 8.68 -11.43
CA SER A 128 18.92 9.49 -12.26
C SER A 128 18.23 10.47 -13.23
N HIS A 129 16.92 10.34 -13.45
CA HIS A 129 16.13 11.24 -14.31
C HIS A 129 15.44 12.35 -13.49
N GLN A 130 15.94 12.59 -12.28
CA GLN A 130 15.56 13.69 -11.39
C GLN A 130 16.49 14.89 -11.58
N ASN A 131 15.93 16.08 -11.83
CA ASN A 131 16.66 17.35 -11.87
C ASN A 131 16.98 17.84 -10.44
N ARG A 132 17.77 17.06 -9.71
CA ARG A 132 18.03 17.22 -8.28
C ARG A 132 19.16 18.23 -7.99
N PRO A 133 18.98 19.18 -7.07
CA PRO A 133 20.07 20.05 -6.60
C PRO A 133 21.25 19.24 -6.06
N GLY A 134 22.45 19.51 -6.55
CA GLY A 134 23.69 18.79 -6.18
C GLY A 134 23.92 17.45 -6.89
N TRP A 135 22.93 16.90 -7.61
CA TRP A 135 22.99 15.56 -8.22
C TRP A 135 22.57 15.54 -9.71
N LYS A 136 22.69 16.68 -10.41
CA LYS A 136 22.28 16.79 -11.82
C LYS A 136 23.17 15.92 -12.72
N GLY A 137 22.57 14.96 -13.41
CA GLY A 137 23.31 14.01 -14.25
C GLY A 137 24.10 12.95 -13.48
N ALA A 138 23.83 12.79 -12.18
CA ALA A 138 24.39 11.68 -11.39
C ALA A 138 23.79 10.34 -11.86
N SER A 139 24.61 9.29 -11.94
CA SER A 139 24.13 7.96 -12.30
C SER A 139 23.39 7.30 -11.13
N GLU A 140 22.66 6.22 -11.43
CA GLU A 140 22.05 5.35 -10.41
C GLU A 140 23.03 4.90 -9.32
N LYS A 141 24.30 4.70 -9.69
CA LYS A 141 25.39 4.31 -8.78
C LYS A 141 25.82 5.46 -7.88
N ASP A 142 25.96 6.67 -8.41
CA ASP A 142 26.40 7.83 -7.62
C ASP A 142 25.31 8.21 -6.60
N LEU A 143 24.05 8.14 -7.01
CA LEU A 143 22.88 8.35 -6.16
C LEU A 143 22.75 7.36 -4.99
N CYS A 144 23.49 6.24 -4.99
CA CYS A 144 23.53 5.36 -3.82
C CYS A 144 24.17 6.02 -2.58
N GLU A 145 25.05 7.03 -2.75
CA GLU A 145 25.54 7.85 -1.63
C GLU A 145 24.40 8.66 -1.00
N LEU A 146 23.58 9.33 -1.83
CA LEU A 146 22.40 10.07 -1.36
C LEU A 146 21.40 9.15 -0.67
N ARG A 147 21.14 7.95 -1.22
CA ARG A 147 20.23 6.97 -0.61
C ARG A 147 20.76 6.49 0.74
N LEU A 148 22.06 6.23 0.86
CA LEU A 148 22.67 5.84 2.13
C LEU A 148 22.53 6.96 3.18
N LYS A 149 22.89 8.19 2.82
CA LYS A 149 22.77 9.37 3.69
C LYS A 149 21.33 9.60 4.19
N LEU A 150 20.32 9.40 3.34
CA LEU A 150 18.92 9.47 3.73
C LEU A 150 18.52 8.33 4.69
N ALA A 151 18.98 7.10 4.40
CA ALA A 151 18.68 5.93 5.24
C ALA A 151 19.31 6.04 6.64
N GLU A 152 20.54 6.54 6.73
CA GLU A 152 21.26 6.80 7.98
C GLU A 152 20.57 7.90 8.79
N MET A 153 20.23 9.05 8.17
CA MET A 153 19.49 10.14 8.81
C MET A 153 18.13 9.68 9.37
N ILE A 154 17.38 8.86 8.61
CA ILE A 154 16.10 8.30 9.06
C ILE A 154 16.32 7.32 10.22
N HIS A 155 17.33 6.46 10.14
CA HIS A 155 17.62 5.47 11.18
C HIS A 155 18.04 6.13 12.49
N GLU A 156 19.03 7.04 12.45
CA GLU A 156 19.55 7.72 13.64
C GLU A 156 18.46 8.53 14.35
N HIS A 157 17.81 9.44 13.62
CA HIS A 157 16.90 10.41 14.24
C HIS A 157 15.48 9.88 14.50
N SER A 158 15.18 8.64 14.08
CA SER A 158 13.99 7.89 14.54
C SER A 158 14.32 6.80 15.59
N GLY A 159 15.58 6.65 16.00
CA GLY A 159 16.02 5.58 16.90
C GLY A 159 15.79 4.18 16.33
N GLY A 160 15.89 4.02 15.00
CA GLY A 160 15.63 2.77 14.29
C GLY A 160 14.17 2.28 14.31
N THR A 161 13.21 3.13 14.70
CA THR A 161 11.80 2.74 14.87
C THR A 161 10.96 2.88 13.59
N VAL A 162 11.39 3.75 12.66
CA VAL A 162 10.72 4.04 11.39
C VAL A 162 11.37 3.24 10.26
N SER A 163 10.56 2.72 9.33
CA SER A 163 11.07 2.02 8.15
C SER A 163 11.64 3.00 7.11
N CYS A 164 12.77 2.67 6.49
CA CYS A 164 13.25 3.33 5.28
C CYS A 164 13.13 2.40 4.07
N SER A 165 12.58 2.93 2.99
CA SER A 165 12.38 2.26 1.71
C SER A 165 12.81 3.20 0.58
N PHE A 166 13.19 2.66 -0.58
CA PHE A 166 13.55 3.46 -1.75
C PHE A 166 12.75 3.06 -2.99
N ASN A 167 12.27 4.07 -3.72
CA ASN A 167 11.77 3.94 -5.08
C ASN A 167 12.85 4.41 -6.06
N ALA A 168 13.04 3.66 -7.14
CA ALA A 168 13.72 4.14 -8.33
C ALA A 168 12.80 3.93 -9.55
N THR A 169 12.65 4.96 -10.38
CA THR A 169 12.00 4.81 -11.69
C THR A 169 13.01 4.17 -12.65
N ILE A 170 12.65 3.04 -13.22
CA ILE A 170 13.47 2.31 -14.19
C ILE A 170 13.04 2.70 -15.60
N TYR A 171 13.98 3.29 -16.34
CA TYR A 171 13.87 3.64 -17.75
C TYR A 171 14.62 2.58 -18.57
N ARG A 172 14.49 2.62 -19.91
CA ARG A 172 15.03 1.57 -20.80
C ARG A 172 16.57 1.52 -20.78
N ASP A 173 17.21 2.63 -20.45
CA ASP A 173 18.64 2.84 -20.26
C ASP A 173 19.15 2.60 -18.82
N THR A 174 18.31 2.76 -17.78
CA THR A 174 18.66 2.44 -16.38
C THR A 174 18.30 1.00 -15.94
N LEU A 175 17.55 0.25 -16.76
CA LEU A 175 17.29 -1.18 -16.57
C LEU A 175 18.55 -2.04 -16.31
N PRO A 176 19.72 -1.79 -16.92
CA PRO A 176 20.97 -2.47 -16.60
C PRO A 176 21.51 -2.25 -15.17
N ASP A 177 21.05 -1.22 -14.44
CA ASP A 177 21.52 -0.91 -13.08
C ASP A 177 20.76 -1.65 -11.96
N ILE A 178 19.61 -2.26 -12.26
CA ILE A 178 18.83 -3.09 -11.32
C ILE A 178 19.70 -4.13 -10.55
N PRO A 179 20.65 -4.86 -11.17
CA PRO A 179 21.51 -5.80 -10.46
C PRO A 179 22.45 -5.10 -9.46
N MET A 180 22.82 -3.84 -9.70
CA MET A 180 23.62 -3.00 -8.79
C MET A 180 22.75 -2.47 -7.65
N LEU A 181 21.61 -1.84 -7.95
CA LEU A 181 20.66 -1.34 -6.95
C LEU A 181 20.18 -2.46 -6.00
N THR A 182 19.97 -3.67 -6.51
CA THR A 182 19.53 -4.82 -5.69
C THR A 182 20.64 -5.36 -4.77
N ARG A 183 21.91 -5.15 -5.13
CA ARG A 183 23.07 -5.45 -4.26
C ARG A 183 23.28 -4.37 -3.21
N TRP A 184 23.26 -3.10 -3.60
CA TRP A 184 23.30 -1.98 -2.65
C TRP A 184 22.21 -2.11 -1.57
N ALA A 185 20.97 -2.41 -1.97
CA ALA A 185 19.89 -2.66 -1.01
C ALA A 185 20.16 -3.87 -0.07
N HIS A 186 20.89 -4.90 -0.52
CA HIS A 186 21.28 -6.04 0.32
C HIS A 186 22.41 -5.69 1.30
N GLU A 187 23.39 -4.93 0.84
CA GLU A 187 24.52 -4.44 1.65
C GLU A 187 24.02 -3.56 2.82
N HIS A 188 22.91 -2.84 2.61
CA HIS A 188 22.23 -1.99 3.61
C HIS A 188 20.88 -2.57 4.10
N ILE A 189 20.72 -3.91 4.15
CA ILE A 189 19.46 -4.59 4.50
C ILE A 189 18.92 -4.31 5.92
N ASP A 190 19.75 -3.76 6.81
CA ASP A 190 19.36 -3.29 8.13
C ASP A 190 18.67 -1.91 8.10
N LEU A 191 19.20 -1.00 7.29
CA LEU A 191 18.68 0.37 7.12
C LEU A 191 17.51 0.41 6.13
N VAL A 192 17.59 -0.35 5.04
CA VAL A 192 16.63 -0.35 3.92
C VAL A 192 15.75 -1.60 3.97
N GLN A 193 14.47 -1.48 4.32
CA GLN A 193 13.57 -2.65 4.40
C GLN A 193 12.82 -2.93 3.09
N THR A 194 12.70 -1.97 2.17
CA THR A 194 12.14 -2.19 0.82
C THR A 194 12.91 -1.45 -0.27
N MET A 195 13.16 -2.13 -1.38
CA MET A 195 13.55 -1.50 -2.66
C MET A 195 12.42 -1.69 -3.68
N VAL A 196 11.99 -0.61 -4.34
CA VAL A 196 10.88 -0.60 -5.30
C VAL A 196 11.40 -0.14 -6.66
N TYR A 197 11.09 -0.92 -7.70
CA TYR A 197 11.35 -0.60 -9.10
C TYR A 197 10.03 -0.20 -9.77
N ILE A 198 9.85 1.09 -10.03
CA ILE A 198 8.69 1.63 -10.74
C ILE A 198 9.04 1.68 -12.23
N LEU A 199 8.23 1.07 -13.10
CA LEU A 199 8.59 0.94 -14.50
C LEU A 199 8.14 2.17 -15.28
N PHE A 200 9.06 2.85 -15.95
CA PHE A 200 8.73 4.04 -16.70
C PHE A 200 7.71 3.74 -17.81
N ARG A 201 6.73 4.64 -17.95
CA ARG A 201 5.64 4.56 -18.91
C ARG A 201 5.41 5.94 -19.51
N SER A 202 5.99 6.19 -20.68
CA SER A 202 5.49 7.24 -21.57
C SER A 202 4.19 6.77 -22.24
N ALA A 203 3.32 7.72 -22.61
CA ALA A 203 2.27 7.41 -23.56
C ALA A 203 2.90 7.01 -24.91
N ARG A 204 2.73 5.75 -25.33
CA ARG A 204 3.15 5.25 -26.65
C ARG A 204 2.66 6.15 -27.78
N LYS A 205 3.36 6.07 -28.93
CA LYS A 205 3.02 6.70 -30.22
C LYS A 205 1.52 6.93 -30.41
N ARG A 206 1.11 8.15 -30.07
CA ARG A 206 -0.22 8.69 -30.36
C ARG A 206 -0.46 8.90 -31.86
N GLY A 207 0.51 8.55 -32.70
CA GLY A 207 0.38 8.38 -34.15
C GLY A 207 -0.58 7.26 -34.55
N ASP A 208 -0.74 6.24 -33.70
CA ASP A 208 -1.49 5.02 -34.01
C ASP A 208 -2.88 4.96 -33.34
N PHE A 209 -3.22 5.97 -32.52
CA PHE A 209 -4.49 6.04 -31.78
C PHE A 209 -5.19 7.40 -31.90
N ASP A 210 -6.52 7.36 -31.97
CA ASP A 210 -7.40 8.49 -31.70
C ASP A 210 -7.85 8.41 -30.23
N VAL A 211 -7.99 9.56 -29.56
CA VAL A 211 -8.21 9.64 -28.10
C VAL A 211 -9.48 10.42 -27.77
N PHE A 212 -10.28 9.88 -26.86
CA PHE A 212 -11.62 10.35 -26.54
C PHE A 212 -11.82 10.52 -25.03
N ALA A 213 -12.61 11.52 -24.63
CA ALA A 213 -13.18 11.62 -23.29
C ALA A 213 -14.70 11.81 -23.40
N ASN A 214 -15.47 11.01 -22.65
CA ASN A 214 -16.94 10.96 -22.78
C ASN A 214 -17.43 10.79 -24.24
N GLY A 215 -16.74 9.96 -25.03
CA GLY A 215 -17.04 9.71 -26.45
C GLY A 215 -16.72 10.85 -27.42
N LYS A 216 -16.16 11.97 -26.95
CA LYS A 216 -15.73 13.11 -27.79
C LYS A 216 -14.22 13.06 -28.01
N PRO A 217 -13.70 13.32 -29.22
CA PRO A 217 -12.27 13.40 -29.43
C PRO A 217 -11.67 14.55 -28.61
N VAL A 218 -10.53 14.30 -27.97
CA VAL A 218 -9.82 15.28 -27.15
C VAL A 218 -8.34 15.30 -27.50
N ASP A 219 -7.77 16.51 -27.54
CA ASP A 219 -6.32 16.64 -27.40
C ASP A 219 -5.95 16.56 -25.91
N VAL A 220 -4.81 15.92 -25.61
CA VAL A 220 -4.35 15.67 -24.24
C VAL A 220 -2.87 16.02 -24.05
N GLY A 221 -2.25 16.76 -24.98
CA GLY A 221 -0.81 17.11 -24.95
C GLY A 221 -0.31 17.82 -23.67
N ASN A 222 -1.21 18.31 -22.82
CA ASN A 222 -0.89 18.87 -21.50
C ASN A 222 -0.99 17.82 -20.35
N LEU A 223 -0.96 16.52 -20.64
CA LEU A 223 -0.79 15.46 -19.64
C LEU A 223 0.71 15.16 -19.46
N VAL A 224 1.19 15.18 -18.22
CA VAL A 224 2.63 15.18 -17.88
C VAL A 224 3.37 13.92 -18.38
N TYR A 225 2.67 12.80 -18.48
CA TYR A 225 3.20 11.53 -19.01
C TYR A 225 3.19 11.41 -20.56
N GLN A 226 2.92 12.51 -21.28
CA GLN A 226 3.19 12.62 -22.72
C GLN A 226 4.57 13.22 -22.96
N LEU A 227 5.57 12.35 -23.09
CA LEU A 227 6.93 12.76 -23.45
C LEU A 227 7.10 12.64 -24.98
N ASP A 228 6.69 13.69 -25.71
CA ASP A 228 6.75 13.76 -27.18
C ASP A 228 8.16 13.49 -27.77
N HIS A 229 9.21 13.64 -26.97
CA HIS A 229 10.61 13.40 -27.36
C HIS A 229 11.06 11.93 -27.22
N GLN A 230 10.26 11.05 -26.59
CA GLN A 230 10.60 9.64 -26.34
C GLN A 230 10.04 8.69 -27.42
N GLU A 231 10.14 9.07 -28.70
CA GLU A 231 9.44 8.43 -29.84
C GLU A 231 9.71 6.92 -30.05
N ASN A 232 10.75 6.36 -29.43
CA ASN A 232 11.19 4.96 -29.61
C ASN A 232 11.25 4.15 -28.30
N HIS A 233 10.60 4.59 -27.22
CA HIS A 233 10.61 3.85 -25.95
C HIS A 233 9.84 2.53 -26.01
N GLU A 234 10.53 1.41 -25.76
CA GLU A 234 9.92 0.08 -25.56
C GLU A 234 9.49 -0.10 -24.09
N ASP A 235 8.20 -0.30 -23.84
CA ASP A 235 7.63 -0.55 -22.51
C ASP A 235 8.33 -1.67 -21.76
N ILE A 236 8.66 -1.41 -20.50
CA ILE A 236 9.31 -2.38 -19.62
C ILE A 236 8.24 -3.18 -18.87
N VAL A 237 8.39 -4.50 -18.82
CA VAL A 237 7.49 -5.39 -18.09
C VAL A 237 8.17 -6.06 -16.89
N SER A 238 7.42 -6.38 -15.84
CA SER A 238 7.92 -6.97 -14.58
C SER A 238 8.74 -8.27 -14.75
N GLN A 239 8.56 -8.99 -15.87
CA GLN A 239 9.39 -10.14 -16.24
C GLN A 239 10.86 -9.76 -16.44
N GLU A 240 11.13 -8.64 -17.12
CA GLU A 240 12.49 -8.17 -17.42
C GLU A 240 13.22 -7.78 -16.14
N ILE A 241 12.49 -7.18 -15.20
CA ILE A 241 12.97 -6.78 -13.88
C ILE A 241 13.31 -8.00 -13.03
N ALA A 242 12.44 -9.00 -12.99
CA ALA A 242 12.72 -10.25 -12.31
C ALA A 242 13.94 -10.97 -12.91
N ASP A 243 14.10 -10.99 -14.24
CA ASP A 243 15.27 -11.56 -14.90
C ASP A 243 16.55 -10.70 -14.72
N ALA A 244 16.45 -9.37 -14.61
CA ALA A 244 17.56 -8.48 -14.27
C ALA A 244 18.04 -8.68 -12.83
N ILE A 245 17.13 -8.77 -11.85
CA ILE A 245 17.48 -9.10 -10.46
C ILE A 245 18.15 -10.47 -10.38
N ARG A 246 17.70 -11.44 -11.19
CA ARG A 246 18.31 -12.79 -11.29
C ARG A 246 19.75 -12.79 -11.83
N LEU A 247 20.23 -11.70 -12.45
CA LEU A 247 21.66 -11.53 -12.80
C LEU A 247 22.54 -11.37 -11.56
N ALA A 248 22.05 -10.69 -10.51
CA ALA A 248 22.73 -10.57 -9.22
C ALA A 248 22.38 -11.72 -8.27
N TYR A 249 21.14 -12.21 -8.30
CA TYR A 249 20.62 -13.22 -7.38
C TYR A 249 19.89 -14.35 -8.12
N PRO A 250 20.58 -15.40 -8.62
CA PRO A 250 19.97 -16.45 -9.45
C PRO A 250 18.83 -17.25 -8.77
N GLU A 251 18.78 -17.28 -7.43
CA GLU A 251 17.65 -17.87 -6.69
C GLU A 251 16.41 -16.96 -6.57
N HIS A 252 16.47 -15.70 -7.03
CA HIS A 252 15.38 -14.73 -6.90
C HIS A 252 14.07 -15.25 -7.50
N GLU A 253 13.04 -15.24 -6.67
CA GLU A 253 11.69 -15.64 -7.00
C GLU A 253 10.69 -14.80 -6.19
N PRO A 254 9.67 -14.21 -6.83
CA PRO A 254 8.57 -13.55 -6.13
C PRO A 254 7.73 -14.49 -5.28
N CYS A 255 7.01 -13.89 -4.33
CA CYS A 255 6.08 -14.59 -3.44
C CYS A 255 4.63 -14.20 -3.68
N ALA A 256 4.36 -12.95 -4.09
CA ALA A 256 3.01 -12.43 -4.29
C ALA A 256 2.94 -11.43 -5.46
N TYR A 257 1.73 -11.19 -5.96
CA TYR A 257 1.48 -10.27 -7.07
C TYR A 257 0.08 -9.64 -7.02
N LEU A 258 -0.09 -8.51 -7.73
CA LEU A 258 -1.38 -7.93 -8.10
C LEU A 258 -1.51 -7.95 -9.62
N ASN A 259 -2.70 -8.27 -10.12
CA ASN A 259 -2.95 -8.49 -11.53
C ASN A 259 -3.38 -7.22 -12.29
N GLY A 260 -3.44 -7.34 -13.62
CA GLY A 260 -4.06 -6.34 -14.50
C GLY A 260 -5.60 -6.40 -14.48
N THR A 261 -6.24 -5.27 -14.79
CA THR A 261 -7.70 -5.19 -14.99
C THR A 261 -8.16 -5.85 -16.30
N GLU A 262 -7.36 -5.76 -17.36
CA GLU A 262 -7.69 -6.28 -18.70
C GLU A 262 -7.00 -7.62 -19.01
N ASP A 263 -5.84 -7.88 -18.39
CA ASP A 263 -5.17 -9.18 -18.47
C ASP A 263 -4.70 -9.64 -17.07
N PRO A 264 -5.36 -10.68 -16.49
CA PRO A 264 -5.04 -11.16 -15.15
C PRO A 264 -3.66 -11.84 -15.05
N ARG A 265 -2.97 -12.07 -16.18
CA ARG A 265 -1.62 -12.62 -16.24
C ARG A 265 -0.53 -11.56 -16.04
N THR A 266 -0.87 -10.27 -16.20
CA THR A 266 0.10 -9.17 -16.08
C THR A 266 0.42 -8.86 -14.62
N MET A 267 1.71 -8.79 -14.30
CA MET A 267 2.24 -8.62 -12.94
C MET A 267 2.37 -7.13 -12.62
N LYS A 268 1.23 -6.48 -12.35
CA LYS A 268 1.13 -5.03 -12.10
C LYS A 268 1.87 -4.61 -10.84
N TRP A 269 1.71 -5.40 -9.78
CA TRP A 269 2.58 -5.33 -8.62
C TRP A 269 3.21 -6.71 -8.45
N LEU A 270 4.50 -6.76 -8.14
CA LEU A 270 5.23 -7.99 -7.87
C LEU A 270 5.97 -7.80 -6.55
N LEU A 271 5.78 -8.72 -5.60
CA LEU A 271 6.42 -8.68 -4.29
C LEU A 271 7.32 -9.91 -4.09
N THR A 272 8.60 -9.65 -3.87
CA THR A 272 9.58 -10.63 -3.44
C THR A 272 9.99 -10.35 -1.99
N LEU A 273 9.85 -11.33 -1.11
CA LEU A 273 10.34 -11.25 0.27
C LEU A 273 11.61 -12.09 0.41
N ARG A 274 12.76 -11.46 0.65
CA ARG A 274 14.06 -12.13 0.86
C ARG A 274 14.50 -12.08 2.31
N ALA A 275 15.20 -13.12 2.76
CA ALA A 275 15.70 -13.27 4.12
C ALA A 275 17.24 -13.32 4.12
N GLY A 276 17.90 -12.49 4.94
CA GLY A 276 19.37 -12.45 4.97
C GLY A 276 19.99 -11.58 6.05
N THR A 277 21.32 -11.48 6.00
CA THR A 277 22.15 -10.49 6.71
C THR A 277 22.85 -9.60 5.67
N LYS A 278 23.56 -8.55 6.08
CA LYS A 278 24.44 -7.76 5.17
C LYS A 278 25.38 -8.65 4.35
N ASP A 279 25.87 -9.72 4.96
CA ASP A 279 26.85 -10.62 4.34
C ASP A 279 26.20 -11.55 3.29
N GLU A 280 24.94 -11.97 3.48
CA GLU A 280 24.34 -13.05 2.69
C GLU A 280 22.79 -13.09 2.71
N ILE A 281 22.18 -13.30 1.54
CA ILE A 281 20.78 -13.73 1.43
C ILE A 281 20.67 -15.24 1.66
N LEU A 282 20.09 -15.62 2.80
CA LEU A 282 19.82 -17.02 3.18
C LEU A 282 18.71 -17.65 2.33
N GLY A 283 17.76 -16.87 1.82
CA GLY A 283 16.76 -17.37 0.88
C GLY A 283 15.61 -16.41 0.59
N TYR A 284 14.56 -16.96 -0.01
CA TYR A 284 13.34 -16.26 -0.43
C TYR A 284 12.14 -16.94 0.24
N LEU A 285 11.21 -16.13 0.74
CA LEU A 285 9.97 -16.57 1.37
C LEU A 285 8.92 -16.90 0.28
N ASP A 286 8.10 -17.92 0.49
CA ASP A 286 7.19 -18.45 -0.53
C ASP A 286 5.78 -17.83 -0.49
N ALA A 287 4.97 -18.14 -1.51
CA ALA A 287 3.60 -17.69 -1.62
C ALA A 287 2.72 -18.06 -0.41
N LYS A 288 2.98 -19.21 0.25
CA LYS A 288 2.25 -19.59 1.47
C LYS A 288 2.67 -18.77 2.68
N PHE A 289 3.91 -18.30 2.75
CA PHE A 289 4.30 -17.32 3.77
C PHE A 289 3.58 -15.99 3.56
N ALA A 290 3.55 -15.47 2.32
CA ALA A 290 2.84 -14.23 2.00
C ALA A 290 1.33 -14.32 2.28
N GLU A 291 0.70 -15.42 1.88
CA GLU A 291 -0.71 -15.75 2.16
C GLU A 291 -1.01 -15.73 3.67
N TRP A 292 -0.19 -16.39 4.49
CA TRP A 292 -0.39 -16.42 5.93
C TRP A 292 -0.21 -15.06 6.58
N MET A 293 0.83 -14.30 6.23
CA MET A 293 1.05 -12.97 6.81
C MET A 293 -0.12 -12.03 6.50
N GLN A 294 -0.65 -12.08 5.28
CA GLN A 294 -1.80 -11.26 4.88
C GLN A 294 -3.11 -11.73 5.52
N ALA A 295 -3.40 -13.03 5.51
CA ALA A 295 -4.62 -13.57 6.11
C ALA A 295 -4.65 -13.42 7.63
N PHE A 296 -3.52 -13.65 8.33
CA PHE A 296 -3.43 -13.51 9.78
C PHE A 296 -3.57 -12.05 10.22
N HIS A 297 -2.96 -11.10 9.49
CA HIS A 297 -3.13 -9.68 9.77
C HIS A 297 -4.58 -9.24 9.53
N HIS A 298 -5.24 -9.73 8.48
CA HIS A 298 -6.64 -9.43 8.20
C HIS A 298 -7.60 -10.02 9.25
N VAL A 299 -7.34 -11.24 9.72
CA VAL A 299 -8.14 -11.89 10.78
C VAL A 299 -7.97 -11.20 12.14
N LEU A 300 -6.78 -10.70 12.48
CA LEU A 300 -6.54 -10.04 13.78
C LEU A 300 -6.88 -8.54 13.81
N PHE A 301 -6.57 -7.81 12.74
CA PHE A 301 -6.65 -6.35 12.71
C PHE A 301 -7.72 -5.81 11.74
N GLY A 302 -8.35 -6.70 10.95
CA GLY A 302 -9.36 -6.31 9.97
C GLY A 302 -8.79 -5.54 8.77
N THR A 303 -7.49 -5.67 8.47
CA THR A 303 -6.79 -4.98 7.36
C THR A 303 -5.69 -5.86 6.77
N TYR A 304 -5.36 -5.67 5.48
CA TYR A 304 -4.22 -6.32 4.85
C TYR A 304 -2.91 -5.61 5.18
N LEU A 305 -1.83 -6.36 5.43
CA LEU A 305 -0.56 -5.80 5.88
C LEU A 305 0.16 -5.05 4.75
N ALA A 306 0.43 -3.75 4.95
CA ALA A 306 1.31 -2.96 4.09
C ALA A 306 2.73 -2.86 4.67
N TYR A 307 2.90 -1.98 5.66
CA TYR A 307 4.20 -1.65 6.24
C TYR A 307 4.36 -2.24 7.65
N THR A 308 5.62 -2.49 8.02
CA THR A 308 6.03 -2.99 9.34
C THR A 308 7.19 -2.15 9.88
N ARG A 309 7.29 -2.03 11.22
CA ARG A 309 8.44 -1.39 11.85
C ARG A 309 9.67 -2.32 11.81
N PRO A 310 10.91 -1.80 11.70
CA PRO A 310 12.13 -2.62 11.55
C PRO A 310 12.33 -3.70 12.62
N CYS A 311 11.83 -3.50 13.84
CA CYS A 311 11.90 -4.50 14.94
C CYS A 311 11.16 -5.83 14.66
N TRP A 312 10.25 -5.85 13.67
CA TRP A 312 9.54 -7.05 13.22
C TRP A 312 10.26 -7.74 12.05
N THR A 313 10.87 -6.98 11.14
CA THR A 313 11.59 -7.53 9.98
C THR A 313 13.00 -7.98 10.30
N ALA A 314 13.72 -7.31 11.21
CA ALA A 314 15.11 -7.60 11.54
C ALA A 314 15.36 -8.94 12.27
N TRP A 315 14.32 -9.60 12.78
CA TRP A 315 14.46 -10.82 13.58
C TRP A 315 13.53 -11.94 13.08
N LEU A 316 13.74 -12.38 11.84
CA LEU A 316 13.05 -13.53 11.26
C LEU A 316 13.18 -14.79 12.14
N GLN A 317 14.26 -14.91 12.93
CA GLN A 317 14.44 -16.01 13.90
C GLN A 317 13.26 -16.22 14.84
N LYS A 318 12.49 -15.16 15.16
CA LYS A 318 11.27 -15.24 15.97
C LYS A 318 10.23 -16.20 15.36
N LEU A 319 10.24 -16.39 14.04
CA LEU A 319 9.31 -17.25 13.30
C LEU A 319 9.79 -18.71 13.15
N ILE A 320 10.84 -19.13 13.87
CA ILE A 320 11.39 -20.49 13.76
C ILE A 320 10.36 -21.59 14.07
N PHE A 321 9.39 -21.31 14.95
CA PHE A 321 8.30 -22.25 15.27
C PHE A 321 7.34 -22.52 14.10
N LEU A 322 7.37 -21.71 13.03
CA LEU A 322 6.59 -21.92 11.80
C LEU A 322 7.32 -22.81 10.77
N THR A 323 8.58 -23.20 11.01
CA THR A 323 9.37 -24.06 10.10
C THR A 323 8.83 -25.48 9.85
N PRO A 324 8.06 -26.13 10.76
CA PRO A 324 7.40 -27.38 10.43
C PRO A 324 6.37 -27.19 9.31
N PHE A 325 5.70 -26.04 9.28
CA PHE A 325 4.54 -25.81 8.43
C PHE A 325 4.91 -25.13 7.09
N ASN A 326 5.89 -24.21 7.06
CA ASN A 326 6.27 -23.50 5.84
C ASN A 326 7.58 -24.01 5.20
N LYS A 327 7.57 -24.21 3.87
CA LYS A 327 8.70 -24.77 3.09
C LYS A 327 9.86 -23.79 2.95
N SER A 328 9.60 -22.52 2.63
CA SER A 328 10.64 -21.49 2.52
C SER A 328 11.35 -21.22 3.84
N LEU A 329 10.61 -21.10 4.95
CA LEU A 329 11.19 -20.99 6.28
C LEU A 329 12.10 -22.18 6.57
N ARG A 330 11.65 -23.42 6.33
CA ARG A 330 12.47 -24.63 6.53
C ARG A 330 13.79 -24.60 5.74
N LYS A 331 13.79 -24.07 4.51
CA LYS A 331 15.01 -23.88 3.70
C LYS A 331 15.93 -22.79 4.29
N ILE A 332 15.38 -21.65 4.68
CA ILE A 332 16.12 -20.51 5.26
C ILE A 332 16.75 -20.91 6.59
N PHE A 333 15.97 -21.49 7.51
CA PHE A 333 16.45 -21.95 8.81
C PHE A 333 17.42 -23.14 8.71
N GLY A 334 17.24 -24.04 7.76
CA GLY A 334 18.23 -25.09 7.46
C GLY A 334 19.59 -24.51 7.03
N ARG A 335 19.60 -23.45 6.22
CA ARG A 335 20.82 -22.72 5.86
C ARG A 335 21.42 -21.94 7.04
N LEU A 336 20.58 -21.34 7.89
CA LEU A 336 21.03 -20.64 9.10
C LEU A 336 21.67 -21.60 10.12
N LEU A 337 21.10 -22.79 10.31
CA LEU A 337 21.63 -23.83 11.22
C LEU A 337 23.06 -24.26 10.80
N LEU A 338 23.34 -24.31 9.50
CA LEU A 338 24.68 -24.58 8.97
C LEU A 338 25.67 -23.40 9.12
N LYS A 339 25.26 -22.26 9.67
CA LYS A 339 26.04 -21.02 9.78
C LYS A 339 26.03 -20.43 11.20
N PRO A 340 26.72 -21.05 12.18
CA PRO A 340 26.78 -20.56 13.57
C PRO A 340 27.18 -19.09 13.74
N LYS A 341 28.06 -18.57 12.87
CA LYS A 341 28.47 -17.15 12.84
C LYS A 341 27.33 -16.15 12.59
N LEU A 342 26.15 -16.62 12.17
CA LEU A 342 24.96 -15.80 11.92
C LEU A 342 23.87 -15.98 12.98
N TRP A 343 24.01 -16.89 13.95
CA TRP A 343 22.96 -17.18 14.93
C TRP A 343 22.68 -15.99 15.87
N THR A 344 23.71 -15.20 16.18
CA THR A 344 23.62 -13.98 17.00
C THR A 344 23.35 -12.70 16.18
N LYS A 345 23.42 -12.76 14.84
CA LYS A 345 23.11 -11.62 13.97
C LYS A 345 21.60 -11.53 13.71
N PRO A 346 21.01 -10.33 13.60
CA PRO A 346 19.65 -10.18 13.09
C PRO A 346 19.54 -10.77 11.67
N VAL A 347 18.53 -11.60 11.40
CA VAL A 347 18.18 -12.04 10.04
C VAL A 347 16.97 -11.24 9.58
N HIS A 348 17.22 -10.34 8.64
CA HIS A 348 16.30 -9.37 8.12
C HIS A 348 15.41 -9.97 7.03
N ILE A 349 14.11 -9.72 7.11
CA ILE A 349 13.18 -9.79 5.98
C ILE A 349 13.27 -8.46 5.23
N GLN A 350 13.51 -8.51 3.92
CA GLN A 350 13.51 -7.35 3.04
C GLN A 350 12.60 -7.58 1.84
N SER A 351 11.81 -6.57 1.51
CA SER A 351 10.98 -6.54 0.31
C SER A 351 11.79 -6.05 -0.89
N ILE A 352 11.60 -6.71 -2.04
CA ILE A 352 11.81 -6.09 -3.34
C ILE A 352 10.45 -6.04 -4.03
N MET A 353 10.07 -4.86 -4.51
CA MET A 353 8.81 -4.65 -5.20
C MET A 353 9.04 -4.17 -6.64
N VAL A 354 8.14 -4.56 -7.54
CA VAL A 354 8.08 -4.04 -8.91
C VAL A 354 6.69 -3.51 -9.16
N ILE A 355 6.58 -2.30 -9.71
CA ILE A 355 5.31 -1.63 -10.03
C ILE A 355 5.30 -1.33 -11.53
N GLN A 356 4.51 -2.09 -12.28
CA GLN A 356 4.27 -1.89 -13.72
C GLN A 356 3.00 -1.04 -13.90
N PRO A 357 3.09 0.20 -14.42
CA PRO A 357 1.93 1.09 -14.62
C PRO A 357 0.95 0.59 -15.70
N CYS A 358 0.06 1.46 -16.19
CA CYS A 358 -0.87 1.16 -17.28
C CYS A 358 -0.14 0.51 -18.49
N ASP A 359 -0.67 -0.59 -19.03
CA ASP A 359 -0.29 -1.06 -20.37
C ASP A 359 -1.36 -0.56 -21.34
N LEU A 360 -0.95 0.07 -22.44
CA LEU A 360 -1.84 0.34 -23.58
C LEU A 360 -1.72 -0.82 -24.56
N PHE A 361 -2.83 -1.51 -24.84
CA PHE A 361 -2.88 -2.59 -25.82
C PHE A 361 -3.11 -2.06 -27.24
N ASP A 362 -2.79 -2.88 -28.24
CA ASP A 362 -2.90 -2.53 -29.66
C ASP A 362 -4.35 -2.22 -30.12
N ASP A 363 -5.35 -2.64 -29.34
CA ASP A 363 -6.77 -2.32 -29.52
C ASP A 363 -7.24 -1.04 -28.79
N GLY A 364 -6.32 -0.35 -28.10
CA GLY A 364 -6.58 0.89 -27.35
C GLY A 364 -7.03 0.68 -25.90
N ARG A 365 -7.25 -0.57 -25.45
CA ARG A 365 -7.61 -0.84 -24.05
C ARG A 365 -6.44 -0.58 -23.11
N GLN A 366 -6.78 -0.11 -21.91
CA GLN A 366 -5.83 0.34 -20.90
C GLN A 366 -5.89 -0.56 -19.67
N ASN A 367 -4.92 -1.46 -19.59
CA ASN A 367 -4.79 -2.43 -18.52
C ASN A 367 -4.17 -1.76 -17.29
N MET A 368 -4.97 -1.52 -16.25
CA MET A 368 -4.54 -0.86 -15.00
C MET A 368 -4.16 -1.89 -13.93
N CYS A 369 -3.64 -1.42 -12.79
CA CYS A 369 -3.58 -2.23 -11.56
C CYS A 369 -5.00 -2.51 -11.04
N ASP A 370 -5.40 -3.78 -11.04
CA ASP A 370 -6.65 -4.25 -10.43
C ASP A 370 -6.61 -3.98 -8.92
N GLY A 371 -7.65 -3.36 -8.38
CA GLY A 371 -7.68 -3.01 -6.96
C GLY A 371 -6.48 -2.18 -6.49
N CYS A 372 -6.01 -1.20 -7.28
CA CYS A 372 -4.70 -0.58 -7.07
C CYS A 372 -4.49 -0.03 -5.63
N PRO A 373 -3.30 -0.26 -5.02
CA PRO A 373 -2.92 0.36 -3.75
C PRO A 373 -2.95 1.88 -3.85
N ASP A 374 -2.41 2.41 -4.94
CA ASP A 374 -2.22 3.85 -5.20
C ASP A 374 -3.52 4.54 -5.67
N ALA A 375 -4.67 4.12 -5.15
CA ALA A 375 -5.94 4.76 -5.38
C ALA A 375 -6.15 5.92 -4.39
N ILE A 376 -6.56 7.07 -4.90
CA ILE A 376 -6.96 8.27 -4.15
C ILE A 376 -8.48 8.42 -4.13
N TYR A 377 -8.97 9.23 -3.20
CA TYR A 377 -10.33 9.77 -3.25
C TYR A 377 -10.43 10.95 -4.22
N TYR A 378 -11.45 10.95 -5.08
CA TYR A 378 -11.82 12.04 -5.98
C TYR A 378 -13.33 12.03 -6.24
N LYS A 379 -14.05 13.06 -5.79
CA LYS A 379 -15.48 13.31 -6.08
C LYS A 379 -16.36 12.05 -5.92
N ASP A 380 -16.45 11.56 -4.68
CA ASP A 380 -17.22 10.38 -4.27
C ASP A 380 -16.82 9.06 -4.96
N LYS A 381 -15.58 8.98 -5.47
CA LYS A 381 -15.00 7.78 -6.11
C LYS A 381 -13.58 7.53 -5.61
N LEU A 382 -13.15 6.27 -5.70
CA LEU A 382 -11.74 5.88 -5.59
C LEU A 382 -11.18 5.69 -7.00
N VAL A 383 -10.04 6.33 -7.30
CA VAL A 383 -9.47 6.44 -8.65
C VAL A 383 -7.96 6.28 -8.62
N TRP A 384 -7.36 5.77 -9.71
CA TRP A 384 -5.89 5.65 -9.82
C TRP A 384 -5.22 7.03 -9.79
N SER A 385 -4.26 7.25 -8.88
CA SER A 385 -3.51 8.51 -8.77
C SER A 385 -2.87 8.92 -10.11
N CYS A 386 -2.23 7.95 -10.78
CA CYS A 386 -1.57 8.11 -12.07
C CYS A 386 -2.49 8.45 -13.26
N ARG A 387 -3.80 8.63 -13.06
CA ARG A 387 -4.75 9.08 -14.09
C ARG A 387 -5.78 10.11 -13.59
N VAL A 388 -5.64 10.67 -12.39
CA VAL A 388 -6.59 11.68 -11.90
C VAL A 388 -6.49 13.01 -12.66
N ASP A 389 -5.31 13.34 -13.17
CA ASP A 389 -5.06 14.45 -14.12
C ASP A 389 -6.12 14.49 -15.25
N GLU A 390 -6.54 13.33 -15.75
CA GLU A 390 -7.56 13.22 -16.80
C GLU A 390 -8.97 13.55 -16.31
N LEU A 391 -9.29 13.16 -15.07
CA LEU A 391 -10.55 13.47 -14.41
C LEU A 391 -10.63 14.94 -14.01
N GLU A 392 -9.48 15.58 -13.78
CA GLU A 392 -9.34 17.01 -13.49
C GLU A 392 -9.43 17.85 -14.78
N LYS A 393 -8.77 17.41 -15.87
CA LYS A 393 -8.69 18.14 -17.16
C LYS A 393 -9.85 17.88 -18.14
N PHE A 394 -10.35 16.65 -18.22
CA PHE A 394 -11.39 16.23 -19.20
C PHE A 394 -12.69 15.75 -18.55
N GLY A 395 -12.74 15.63 -17.22
CA GLY A 395 -13.92 15.16 -16.47
C GLY A 395 -14.21 13.66 -16.60
N ALA A 396 -13.40 12.91 -17.33
CA ALA A 396 -13.48 11.46 -17.48
C ALA A 396 -12.11 10.89 -17.86
N PHE A 397 -11.89 9.60 -17.56
CA PHE A 397 -10.70 8.89 -18.04
C PHE A 397 -10.69 8.86 -19.57
N ILE A 398 -9.52 9.08 -20.15
CA ILE A 398 -9.33 9.06 -21.60
C ILE A 398 -9.40 7.61 -22.12
N GLN A 399 -10.03 7.44 -23.26
CA GLN A 399 -10.17 6.19 -23.99
C GLN A 399 -9.37 6.31 -25.29
N CYS A 400 -8.58 5.28 -25.62
CA CYS A 400 -7.85 5.22 -26.88
C CYS A 400 -8.56 4.23 -27.81
N ALA A 401 -8.57 4.51 -29.11
CA ALA A 401 -9.02 3.58 -30.15
C ALA A 401 -8.07 3.65 -31.35
N PRO A 402 -7.78 2.56 -32.07
CA PRO A 402 -6.84 2.57 -33.19
C PRO A 402 -7.21 3.61 -34.25
N ARG A 403 -6.23 4.38 -34.73
CA ARG A 403 -6.47 5.57 -35.56
C ARG A 403 -7.31 5.24 -36.79
N GLY A 404 -8.38 6.01 -36.99
CA GLY A 404 -9.30 5.86 -38.12
C GLY A 404 -10.40 4.82 -37.93
N CYS A 405 -10.36 3.94 -36.92
CA CYS A 405 -11.44 2.96 -36.71
C CYS A 405 -12.79 3.60 -36.37
N CYS A 406 -12.77 4.81 -35.78
CA CYS A 406 -13.96 5.57 -35.40
C CYS A 406 -14.38 6.64 -36.45
N GLY A 407 -13.77 6.64 -37.65
CA GLY A 407 -14.09 7.62 -38.70
C GLY A 407 -13.65 9.07 -38.43
N GLY A 408 -12.96 9.32 -37.31
CA GLY A 408 -12.52 10.66 -36.86
C GLY A 408 -11.42 11.33 -37.70
N GLY A 409 -11.05 10.77 -38.86
CA GLY A 409 -9.99 11.26 -39.74
C GLY A 409 -10.28 12.57 -40.49
N ALA A 410 -11.36 13.28 -40.14
CA ALA A 410 -11.67 14.59 -40.70
C ALA A 410 -11.00 15.69 -39.86
N LYS A 411 -10.08 16.45 -40.47
CA LYS A 411 -9.66 17.75 -39.92
C LYS A 411 -10.92 18.58 -39.63
N ALA A 412 -10.99 19.19 -38.46
CA ALA A 412 -12.08 20.09 -38.12
C ALA A 412 -12.11 21.28 -39.12
N ALA A 413 -13.05 21.23 -40.06
CA ALA A 413 -13.39 22.40 -40.85
C ALA A 413 -13.99 23.46 -39.91
N PRO A 414 -13.66 24.75 -40.07
CA PRO A 414 -14.22 25.80 -39.23
C PRO A 414 -15.75 25.81 -39.38
N ALA A 415 -16.46 25.85 -38.24
CA ALA A 415 -17.92 25.80 -38.25
C ALA A 415 -18.49 26.99 -39.05
N PRO A 416 -19.44 26.76 -39.98
CA PRO A 416 -20.08 27.85 -40.70
C PRO A 416 -20.89 28.72 -39.73
N ALA A 417 -20.81 30.04 -39.91
CA ALA A 417 -21.54 31.00 -39.08
C ALA A 417 -23.07 30.84 -39.25
N PRO A 418 -23.87 31.07 -38.20
CA PRO A 418 -25.32 30.92 -38.27
C PRO A 418 -25.93 31.96 -39.21
N GLN A 419 -26.64 31.49 -40.25
CA GLN A 419 -27.53 32.32 -41.05
C GLN A 419 -29.00 32.08 -40.65
N ALA A 420 -29.82 33.12 -40.85
CA ALA A 420 -31.17 33.20 -40.31
C ALA A 420 -32.20 32.33 -41.06
N ALA A 421 -33.34 32.12 -40.42
CA ALA A 421 -34.42 31.27 -40.91
C ALA A 421 -35.14 31.81 -42.17
N ALA A 422 -35.73 30.88 -42.92
CA ALA A 422 -36.77 31.12 -43.91
C ALA A 422 -37.91 30.10 -43.71
N GLU A 423 -39.12 30.45 -44.15
CA GLU A 423 -40.37 29.76 -43.79
C GLU A 423 -40.67 28.50 -44.65
N PRO A 424 -41.51 27.57 -44.16
CA PRO A 424 -41.77 26.30 -44.84
C PRO A 424 -42.73 26.41 -46.03
N ALA A 425 -42.40 25.73 -47.13
CA ALA A 425 -43.32 25.48 -48.24
C ALA A 425 -44.07 24.14 -48.04
N VAL A 426 -45.31 24.07 -48.54
CA VAL A 426 -46.22 22.93 -48.32
C VAL A 426 -46.15 21.92 -49.48
N GLU A 427 -46.05 20.63 -49.15
CA GLU A 427 -46.26 19.52 -50.10
C GLU A 427 -47.59 18.77 -49.85
N PRO A 428 -48.19 18.14 -50.88
CA PRO A 428 -49.59 17.73 -50.85
C PRO A 428 -49.85 16.35 -50.21
N VAL A 429 -50.98 16.27 -49.50
CA VAL A 429 -51.51 15.04 -48.91
C VAL A 429 -51.78 13.97 -49.97
N LYS A 430 -51.39 12.72 -49.68
CA LYS A 430 -51.92 11.51 -50.32
C LYS A 430 -52.56 10.59 -49.27
N THR A 431 -53.49 9.76 -49.74
CA THR A 431 -54.41 8.93 -48.93
C THR A 431 -53.69 7.84 -48.12
N PRO A 432 -54.25 7.44 -46.95
CA PRO A 432 -53.66 6.42 -46.09
C PRO A 432 -53.76 5.00 -46.67
N GLU A 433 -52.74 4.19 -46.43
CA GLU A 433 -52.79 2.73 -46.60
C GLU A 433 -53.60 2.07 -45.47
N PRO A 434 -54.17 0.86 -45.70
CA PRO A 434 -54.97 0.15 -44.72
C PRO A 434 -54.13 -0.35 -43.53
N ALA A 435 -54.77 -0.48 -42.36
CA ALA A 435 -54.10 -0.92 -41.14
C ALA A 435 -53.52 -2.34 -41.27
N PRO A 436 -52.34 -2.62 -40.67
CA PRO A 436 -51.77 -3.96 -40.64
C PRO A 436 -52.69 -4.92 -39.86
N GLN A 437 -52.78 -6.16 -40.32
CA GLN A 437 -53.46 -7.22 -39.58
C GLN A 437 -52.64 -7.61 -38.33
N PRO A 438 -53.27 -8.10 -37.25
CA PRO A 438 -52.54 -8.61 -36.10
C PRO A 438 -51.64 -9.80 -36.50
N GLU A 439 -50.33 -9.68 -36.30
CA GLU A 439 -49.46 -10.85 -36.29
C GLU A 439 -49.87 -11.79 -35.15
N LYS A 440 -49.72 -13.10 -35.38
CA LYS A 440 -50.08 -14.11 -34.40
C LYS A 440 -49.06 -14.14 -33.27
N GLU A 441 -49.54 -14.30 -32.04
CA GLU A 441 -48.67 -14.65 -30.92
C GLU A 441 -47.87 -15.93 -31.24
N PRO A 442 -46.57 -15.99 -30.94
CA PRO A 442 -45.81 -17.22 -31.04
C PRO A 442 -46.30 -18.23 -30.00
N GLU A 443 -46.43 -19.50 -30.39
CA GLU A 443 -46.83 -20.57 -29.47
C GLU A 443 -45.81 -20.72 -28.32
N PRO A 444 -46.27 -20.98 -27.08
CA PRO A 444 -45.39 -21.04 -25.92
C PRO A 444 -44.44 -22.24 -26.01
N THR A 445 -43.13 -21.96 -26.00
CA THR A 445 -42.08 -22.97 -25.94
C THR A 445 -42.31 -23.91 -24.75
N PRO A 446 -42.27 -25.25 -24.92
CA PRO A 446 -42.45 -26.17 -23.81
C PRO A 446 -41.45 -25.92 -22.67
N ALA A 447 -41.96 -25.85 -21.44
CA ALA A 447 -41.11 -25.69 -20.27
C ALA A 447 -40.14 -26.88 -20.14
N PRO A 448 -38.85 -26.65 -19.79
CA PRO A 448 -37.90 -27.73 -19.60
C PRO A 448 -38.36 -28.66 -18.49
N GLN A 449 -38.24 -29.98 -18.72
CA GLN A 449 -38.52 -30.96 -17.67
C GLN A 449 -37.51 -30.79 -16.52
N PRO A 450 -37.93 -30.92 -15.25
CA PRO A 450 -37.02 -30.87 -14.12
C PRO A 450 -36.01 -32.01 -14.20
N GLU A 451 -34.74 -31.70 -13.97
CA GLU A 451 -33.67 -32.71 -13.91
C GLU A 451 -33.95 -33.72 -12.78
N PRO A 452 -33.55 -35.01 -12.93
CA PRO A 452 -33.69 -35.99 -11.87
C PRO A 452 -32.97 -35.52 -10.60
N ALA A 453 -33.66 -35.55 -9.46
CA ALA A 453 -33.05 -35.22 -8.18
C ALA A 453 -31.83 -36.14 -7.92
N PRO A 454 -30.70 -35.60 -7.43
CA PRO A 454 -29.50 -36.39 -7.19
C PRO A 454 -29.78 -37.53 -6.22
N ALA A 455 -29.19 -38.69 -6.50
CA ALA A 455 -29.29 -39.85 -5.61
C ALA A 455 -28.73 -39.49 -4.22
N PRO A 456 -29.34 -39.97 -3.11
CA PRO A 456 -28.86 -39.66 -1.77
C PRO A 456 -27.43 -40.17 -1.59
N GLU A 457 -26.58 -39.33 -1.01
CA GLU A 457 -25.20 -39.72 -0.66
C GLU A 457 -25.20 -40.93 0.28
N PRO A 458 -24.21 -41.85 0.14
CA PRO A 458 -24.08 -42.96 1.07
C PRO A 458 -23.84 -42.42 2.48
N ALA A 459 -24.58 -42.97 3.46
CA ALA A 459 -24.41 -42.58 4.85
C ALA A 459 -22.95 -42.81 5.32
N PRO A 460 -22.35 -41.87 6.06
CA PRO A 460 -20.95 -41.98 6.47
C PRO A 460 -20.75 -43.21 7.36
N GLU A 461 -19.66 -43.95 7.11
CA GLU A 461 -19.26 -45.07 7.95
C GLU A 461 -19.01 -44.61 9.40
N PRO A 462 -19.32 -45.43 10.41
CA PRO A 462 -19.19 -45.04 11.81
C PRO A 462 -17.72 -44.81 12.16
N VAL A 463 -17.37 -43.53 12.35
CA VAL A 463 -16.04 -43.11 12.83
C VAL A 463 -15.72 -43.84 14.13
N ALA A 464 -14.55 -44.49 14.18
CA ALA A 464 -14.09 -45.18 15.38
C ALA A 464 -14.05 -44.21 16.57
N GLN A 465 -14.50 -44.68 17.75
CA GLN A 465 -14.38 -43.87 18.96
C GLN A 465 -12.90 -43.61 19.27
N PRO A 466 -12.51 -42.35 19.59
CA PRO A 466 -11.14 -42.06 19.97
C PRO A 466 -10.80 -42.81 21.27
N GLU A 467 -9.60 -43.40 21.32
CA GLU A 467 -9.09 -44.04 22.53
C GLU A 467 -9.01 -43.02 23.69
N PRO A 468 -9.26 -43.45 24.94
CA PRO A 468 -9.23 -42.54 26.09
C PRO A 468 -7.82 -41.96 26.25
N GLN A 469 -7.74 -40.63 26.38
CA GLN A 469 -6.47 -39.95 26.66
C GLN A 469 -5.90 -40.44 28.00
N PRO A 470 -4.57 -40.64 28.11
CA PRO A 470 -3.93 -40.97 29.38
C PRO A 470 -4.13 -39.82 30.38
N GLU A 471 -4.30 -40.17 31.65
CA GLU A 471 -4.47 -39.18 32.72
C GLU A 471 -3.23 -38.27 32.83
N PRO A 472 -3.40 -36.97 33.11
CA PRO A 472 -2.28 -36.04 33.21
C PRO A 472 -1.39 -36.40 34.40
N THR A 473 -0.10 -36.61 34.13
CA THR A 473 0.92 -36.80 35.17
C THR A 473 0.95 -35.61 36.12
N PRO A 474 1.10 -35.81 37.44
CA PRO A 474 1.20 -34.72 38.40
C PRO A 474 2.31 -33.72 38.02
N ALA A 475 2.03 -32.43 38.17
CA ALA A 475 3.03 -31.39 37.95
C ALA A 475 4.18 -31.55 38.97
N PRO A 476 5.46 -31.37 38.55
CA PRO A 476 6.59 -31.41 39.46
C PRO A 476 6.49 -30.27 40.48
N GLU A 477 6.91 -30.55 41.72
CA GLU A 477 6.96 -29.54 42.77
C GLU A 477 7.93 -28.40 42.40
N PRO A 478 7.61 -27.14 42.76
CA PRO A 478 8.47 -26.01 42.44
C PRO A 478 9.80 -26.14 43.19
N GLN A 479 10.91 -26.09 42.45
CA GLN A 479 12.23 -25.96 43.05
C GLN A 479 12.35 -24.60 43.77
N PRO A 480 13.07 -24.52 44.90
CA PRO A 480 13.26 -23.26 45.62
C PRO A 480 13.98 -22.23 44.73
N GLU A 481 13.59 -20.97 44.87
CA GLU A 481 14.28 -19.87 44.20
C GLU A 481 15.75 -19.78 44.66
N PRO A 482 16.72 -19.62 43.74
CA PRO A 482 18.11 -19.40 44.13
C PRO A 482 18.27 -18.05 44.84
N GLU A 483 19.10 -18.01 45.88
CA GLU A 483 19.39 -16.77 46.61
C GLU A 483 20.00 -15.69 45.69
N PRO A 484 19.67 -14.41 45.90
CA PRO A 484 20.18 -13.33 45.06
C PRO A 484 21.70 -13.23 45.18
N ALA A 485 22.39 -13.20 44.04
CA ALA A 485 23.83 -12.97 43.99
C ALA A 485 24.19 -11.60 44.58
N PRO A 486 25.35 -11.47 45.28
CA PRO A 486 25.77 -10.21 45.88
C PRO A 486 25.99 -9.12 44.83
N GLU A 487 25.71 -7.87 45.21
CA GLU A 487 25.87 -6.71 44.33
C GLU A 487 27.34 -6.53 43.91
N PRO A 488 27.62 -6.17 42.64
CA PRO A 488 28.98 -5.93 42.19
C PRO A 488 29.57 -4.68 42.84
N THR A 489 30.78 -4.82 43.40
CA THR A 489 31.58 -3.67 43.85
C THR A 489 31.83 -2.68 42.71
N PRO A 490 31.74 -1.36 42.93
CA PRO A 490 32.00 -0.37 41.88
C PRO A 490 33.40 -0.51 41.27
N GLU A 491 33.48 -0.45 39.94
CA GLU A 491 34.76 -0.34 39.23
C GLU A 491 35.40 1.05 39.48
N PRO A 492 36.74 1.15 39.55
CA PRO A 492 37.41 2.42 39.74
C PRO A 492 37.24 3.34 38.53
N GLN A 493 37.02 4.64 38.79
CA GLN A 493 36.94 5.65 37.72
C GLN A 493 38.28 5.76 36.98
N PRO A 494 38.28 5.85 35.64
CA PRO A 494 39.50 6.16 34.88
C PRO A 494 40.06 7.54 35.26
N GLU A 495 41.38 7.64 35.40
CA GLU A 495 42.05 8.93 35.56
C GLU A 495 41.89 9.79 34.29
N ALA A 496 41.74 11.10 34.45
CA ALA A 496 41.54 12.02 33.34
C ALA A 496 42.82 12.17 32.49
N THR A 497 42.75 11.78 31.22
CA THR A 497 43.73 12.19 30.20
C THR A 497 43.70 13.72 30.04
N PRO A 498 44.87 14.40 29.97
CA PRO A 498 44.93 15.86 29.81
C PRO A 498 44.41 16.30 28.44
N GLU A 499 43.79 17.48 28.40
CA GLU A 499 43.26 18.08 27.17
C GLU A 499 44.37 18.37 26.14
N PRO A 500 44.16 18.09 24.84
CA PRO A 500 45.06 18.56 23.79
C PRO A 500 44.95 20.08 23.64
N ALA A 501 46.09 20.76 23.42
CA ALA A 501 46.12 22.20 23.23
C ALA A 501 45.35 22.64 21.96
N PRO A 502 44.67 23.80 21.98
CA PRO A 502 43.85 24.24 20.84
C PRO A 502 44.71 24.59 19.62
N GLU A 503 44.25 24.15 18.44
CA GLU A 503 44.85 24.50 17.16
C GLU A 503 44.65 26.01 16.83
N PRO A 504 45.61 26.65 16.13
CA PRO A 504 45.51 28.07 15.80
C PRO A 504 44.39 28.33 14.78
N GLN A 505 43.56 29.34 15.07
CA GLN A 505 42.46 29.75 14.18
C GLN A 505 42.99 30.27 12.83
N PRO A 506 42.36 29.92 11.69
CA PRO A 506 42.64 30.54 10.41
C PRO A 506 42.36 32.06 10.44
N ALA A 507 43.13 32.83 9.66
CA ALA A 507 42.87 34.25 9.49
C ALA A 507 41.54 34.50 8.74
N PRO A 508 40.79 35.57 9.06
CA PRO A 508 39.50 35.85 8.43
C PRO A 508 39.67 36.24 6.95
N GLU A 509 38.77 35.73 6.09
CA GLU A 509 38.67 36.15 4.69
C GLU A 509 38.22 37.62 4.55
N PRO A 510 38.63 38.31 3.46
CA PRO A 510 38.20 39.69 3.21
C PRO A 510 36.69 39.77 2.93
N ALA A 511 36.05 40.83 3.45
CA ALA A 511 34.61 41.03 3.30
C ALA A 511 34.19 41.29 1.84
N PRO A 512 33.05 40.74 1.37
CA PRO A 512 32.53 40.99 0.03
C PRO A 512 31.99 42.40 -0.15
N GLU A 513 32.08 42.92 -1.38
CA GLU A 513 31.56 44.25 -1.73
C GLU A 513 30.01 44.32 -1.69
N PRO A 514 29.42 45.47 -1.33
CA PRO A 514 27.97 45.61 -1.19
C PRO A 514 27.25 45.68 -2.55
N VAL A 515 26.40 44.68 -2.82
CA VAL A 515 25.46 44.69 -3.96
C VAL A 515 24.38 45.76 -3.74
N PRO A 516 24.07 46.62 -4.74
CA PRO A 516 23.08 47.70 -4.57
C PRO A 516 21.65 47.15 -4.42
N ALA A 517 20.89 47.74 -3.50
CA ALA A 517 19.55 47.27 -3.15
C ALA A 517 18.48 47.63 -4.22
N PRO A 518 17.53 46.72 -4.51
CA PRO A 518 16.40 47.02 -5.38
C PRO A 518 15.41 47.98 -4.70
N ARG A 519 14.98 49.01 -5.44
CA ARG A 519 14.07 50.04 -4.97
C ARG A 519 12.62 49.56 -5.04
N ILE A 520 12.04 49.16 -3.91
CA ILE A 520 10.60 48.84 -3.81
C ILE A 520 9.82 50.16 -3.69
N GLU A 521 8.91 50.42 -4.63
CA GLU A 521 7.94 51.52 -4.53
C GLU A 521 6.69 51.09 -3.73
N THR A 522 6.07 52.05 -3.06
CA THR A 522 5.03 51.79 -2.05
C THR A 522 3.67 51.43 -2.66
N ALA A 523 3.01 50.40 -2.12
CA ALA A 523 1.63 50.07 -2.44
C ALA A 523 0.63 51.10 -1.87
N PRO A 524 -0.53 51.30 -2.52
CA PRO A 524 -1.75 51.79 -1.86
C PRO A 524 -2.53 50.61 -1.25
N ALA A 525 -3.02 50.78 -0.02
CA ALA A 525 -3.78 49.73 0.67
C ALA A 525 -5.26 49.68 0.23
N THR A 526 -5.83 48.48 0.14
CA THR A 526 -7.29 48.25 0.17
C THR A 526 -7.67 47.39 1.37
N LYS A 527 -8.93 47.47 1.81
CA LYS A 527 -9.35 47.08 3.17
C LYS A 527 -9.73 45.60 3.26
N GLY A 528 -9.42 45.03 4.42
CA GLY A 528 -9.57 43.60 4.67
C GLY A 528 -11.00 43.08 4.59
N ILE A 529 -11.10 41.83 4.16
CA ILE A 529 -12.13 40.87 4.56
C ILE A 529 -11.41 39.89 5.50
N SER A 530 -11.98 39.63 6.67
CA SER A 530 -11.45 38.68 7.64
C SER A 530 -12.24 37.38 7.55
N ASP A 531 -11.70 36.38 6.85
CA ASP A 531 -12.31 35.04 6.83
C ASP A 531 -12.21 34.36 8.21
N PRO A 532 -13.22 33.57 8.60
CA PRO A 532 -13.30 33.00 9.93
C PRO A 532 -12.30 31.85 10.12
N VAL A 533 -11.58 31.86 11.24
CA VAL A 533 -10.77 30.72 11.68
C VAL A 533 -11.69 29.54 12.01
N VAL A 534 -11.80 28.60 11.07
CA VAL A 534 -12.44 27.31 11.30
C VAL A 534 -11.58 26.52 12.26
N LYS A 535 -12.01 26.44 13.52
CA LYS A 535 -11.49 25.43 14.45
C LYS A 535 -11.87 24.05 13.93
N VAL A 536 -10.90 23.35 13.35
CA VAL A 536 -10.93 21.89 13.30
C VAL A 536 -10.54 21.41 14.69
N ASP A 537 -11.49 20.85 15.44
CA ASP A 537 -11.20 20.26 16.75
C ASP A 537 -10.42 18.96 16.57
N LEU A 538 -9.10 19.10 16.38
CA LEU A 538 -8.14 18.01 16.38
C LEU A 538 -8.29 17.22 17.70
N PRO A 539 -8.42 15.89 17.66
CA PRO A 539 -8.50 15.10 18.89
C PRO A 539 -7.24 15.31 19.72
N PRO A 540 -7.35 15.45 21.07
CA PRO A 540 -6.19 15.63 21.93
C PRO A 540 -5.22 14.47 21.77
N ALA A 541 -3.92 14.76 21.88
CA ALA A 541 -2.85 13.80 21.61
C ALA A 541 -3.03 12.51 22.44
N VAL A 542 -3.46 11.43 21.77
CA VAL A 542 -3.62 10.12 22.38
C VAL A 542 -2.24 9.60 22.75
N ALA A 543 -1.97 9.44 24.04
CA ALA A 543 -0.75 8.81 24.51
C ALA A 543 -0.65 7.39 23.90
N ALA A 544 0.54 7.02 23.42
CA ALA A 544 0.75 5.69 22.86
C ALA A 544 0.37 4.62 23.90
N PRO A 545 -0.35 3.54 23.51
CA PRO A 545 -0.77 2.52 24.45
C PRO A 545 0.45 1.86 25.11
N GLU A 546 0.52 1.92 26.45
CA GLU A 546 1.51 1.12 27.20
C GLU A 546 1.35 -0.37 26.83
N PRO A 547 2.46 -1.13 26.73
CA PRO A 547 2.37 -2.59 26.63
C PRO A 547 1.65 -3.14 27.87
N ALA A 548 0.58 -3.92 27.64
CA ALA A 548 -0.32 -4.36 28.70
C ALA A 548 0.41 -5.15 29.80
N LYS A 549 0.60 -4.52 30.97
CA LYS A 549 1.12 -5.17 32.18
C LYS A 549 0.09 -6.22 32.63
N ALA A 550 0.51 -7.49 32.71
CA ALA A 550 -0.38 -8.59 33.10
C ALA A 550 -0.92 -8.35 34.52
N ALA A 551 -2.25 -8.43 34.68
CA ALA A 551 -2.90 -8.31 35.97
C ALA A 551 -2.58 -9.53 36.85
N LYS A 552 -2.11 -9.30 38.08
CA LYS A 552 -1.99 -10.37 39.09
C LYS A 552 -3.40 -10.84 39.51
N PRO A 553 -3.60 -12.14 39.83
CA PRO A 553 -4.90 -12.64 40.30
C PRO A 553 -5.29 -12.02 41.65
N ALA A 554 -6.60 -11.81 41.84
CA ALA A 554 -7.15 -11.47 43.16
C ALA A 554 -7.18 -12.71 44.08
N PRO A 555 -7.01 -12.56 45.41
CA PRO A 555 -6.93 -13.68 46.33
C PRO A 555 -8.27 -14.39 46.55
N THR A 556 -8.23 -15.71 46.67
CA THR A 556 -9.38 -16.54 47.03
C THR A 556 -9.73 -16.39 48.51
N ALA A 557 -10.96 -15.97 48.82
CA ALA A 557 -11.49 -16.00 50.18
C ALA A 557 -12.01 -17.40 50.54
N GLU A 558 -11.63 -17.89 51.71
CA GLU A 558 -12.08 -19.19 52.24
C GLU A 558 -13.54 -19.15 52.70
N ALA A 559 -14.20 -20.31 52.75
CA ALA A 559 -15.60 -20.42 53.17
C ALA A 559 -15.86 -21.65 54.06
N LYS A 560 -16.42 -21.41 55.27
CA LYS A 560 -17.13 -22.36 56.17
C LYS A 560 -17.50 -21.61 57.49
N PRO A 561 -18.44 -22.11 58.33
CA PRO A 561 -19.59 -23.00 58.04
C PRO A 561 -20.91 -22.56 58.75
N ALA A 562 -21.99 -23.35 58.52
CA ALA A 562 -23.11 -23.61 59.46
C ALA A 562 -24.17 -22.49 59.70
N LYS A 563 -25.46 -22.76 60.02
CA LYS A 563 -26.38 -23.93 59.79
C LYS A 563 -27.85 -23.53 60.10
N ALA A 564 -28.80 -24.45 59.85
CA ALA A 564 -30.21 -24.47 60.31
C ALA A 564 -31.19 -23.51 59.57
N ALA A 565 -32.50 -23.80 59.39
CA ALA A 565 -33.29 -25.02 59.67
C ALA A 565 -34.42 -25.24 58.61
N LYS A 566 -35.18 -26.35 58.70
CA LYS A 566 -36.26 -26.75 57.76
C LYS A 566 -37.69 -26.47 58.28
N ALA A 567 -38.59 -26.04 57.39
CA ALA A 567 -40.04 -26.27 57.38
C ALA A 567 -40.61 -25.84 56.00
N ALA A 568 -41.76 -26.27 55.46
CA ALA A 568 -42.54 -27.52 55.58
C ALA A 568 -43.43 -27.66 54.29
N LYS A 569 -44.17 -28.77 54.13
CA LYS A 569 -45.10 -29.12 53.02
C LYS A 569 -46.48 -29.50 53.62
N PRO A 570 -47.59 -29.76 52.88
CA PRO A 570 -47.95 -29.48 51.46
C PRO A 570 -49.45 -29.05 51.21
N ALA A 571 -49.85 -28.98 49.93
CA ALA A 571 -51.14 -29.44 49.32
C ALA A 571 -52.35 -28.50 49.08
N ALA A 572 -53.30 -29.01 48.25
CA ALA A 572 -54.57 -28.45 47.73
C ALA A 572 -54.46 -27.34 46.64
N GLU A 573 -55.33 -27.23 45.60
CA GLU A 573 -56.34 -28.15 45.03
C GLU A 573 -56.60 -27.91 43.51
N LYS A 574 -57.70 -28.46 42.95
CA LYS A 574 -58.11 -28.46 41.51
C LYS A 574 -59.59 -27.99 41.36
N PRO A 575 -60.23 -27.79 40.16
CA PRO A 575 -60.16 -28.54 38.88
C PRO A 575 -59.91 -27.60 37.64
N ALA A 576 -60.39 -27.72 36.38
CA ALA A 576 -61.39 -28.58 35.71
C ALA A 576 -61.26 -28.68 34.16
N LYS A 577 -62.13 -29.53 33.56
CA LYS A 577 -62.71 -29.59 32.18
C LYS A 577 -61.94 -28.97 30.98
N LYS A 578 -61.39 -29.78 30.04
CA LYS A 578 -62.02 -30.47 28.86
C LYS A 578 -62.17 -29.54 27.63
N THR A 579 -61.83 -29.91 26.39
CA THR A 579 -61.55 -31.21 25.69
C THR A 579 -60.23 -31.18 24.88
N GLY A 580 -59.73 -32.23 24.20
CA GLY A 580 -60.09 -33.66 24.11
C GLY A 580 -60.04 -34.26 22.67
N LYS A 581 -59.51 -35.50 22.53
CA LYS A 581 -59.21 -36.28 21.28
C LYS A 581 -57.99 -35.78 20.45
N ALA A 582 -57.19 -36.65 19.80
CA ALA A 582 -56.96 -38.11 19.98
C ALA A 582 -55.68 -38.57 19.25
N ALA A 583 -55.09 -39.70 19.72
CA ALA A 583 -54.36 -40.76 18.97
C ALA A 583 -53.25 -40.38 17.93
N LYS A 584 -52.11 -41.09 17.83
CA LYS A 584 -51.75 -42.47 18.24
C LYS A 584 -50.21 -42.66 18.20
N LYS A 585 -49.70 -43.61 18.99
CA LYS A 585 -48.71 -44.70 18.65
C LYS A 585 -47.64 -44.45 17.55
N LYS A 586 -46.37 -44.87 17.70
CA LYS A 586 -45.70 -45.68 18.76
C LYS A 586 -44.17 -45.79 18.49
N THR A 587 -43.37 -46.10 19.54
CA THR A 587 -42.04 -46.80 19.53
C THR A 587 -40.88 -46.10 18.78
N LYS A 588 -39.70 -45.85 19.37
CA LYS A 588 -38.69 -46.73 20.03
C LYS A 588 -38.07 -47.78 19.08
N GLY A 589 -36.74 -47.77 19.00
CA GLY A 589 -35.91 -48.66 18.19
C GLY A 589 -35.02 -47.84 17.25
N ARG A 590 -33.69 -47.82 17.41
CA ARG A 590 -32.87 -48.43 18.47
C ARG A 590 -31.67 -47.55 18.79
#